data_AF-A0A916HCQ9-F1
#
_entry.id   AF-A0A916HCQ9-F1
#
_cell.length_a   1.000
_cell.length_b   1.000
_cell.length_c   1.000
_cell.angle_alpha   90.00
_cell.angle_beta   90.00
_cell.angle_gamma   90.00
#
_symmetry.space_group_name_H-M   'P 1'
#
loop_
_entity.id
_entity.type
_entity.pdbx_description
1 polymer ?
#
loop_
_entity_poly.entity_id
_entity_poly.type
_entity_poly.pdbx_seq_one_letter_code
_entity_poly.pdbx_strand_id
1 'polypeptide(L)'
;MRHADRTVALTVQVEGLVDQLQAGAWRGGGAEAFYAEMRDLILPTLRRLEDTLQFAGEGTGKIHHILREAEEEAARLFRGEVSPLNLWSTMIPCRDNARVVRF
;
A
#
# COMPACT_ATOMS: atom_id res chain seq x y z
N MET A 1 2.41 8.29 -1.34
CA MET A 1 1.82 8.16 -2.69
C MET A 1 2.36 9.20 -3.68
N ARG A 2 2.18 10.51 -3.43
CA ARG A 2 2.58 11.64 -4.31
C ARG A 2 3.99 11.59 -4.93
N HIS A 3 4.94 10.92 -4.30
CA HIS A 3 6.31 10.79 -4.80
C HIS A 3 6.44 9.72 -5.90
N ALA A 4 5.66 8.62 -5.82
CA ALA A 4 5.60 7.60 -6.88
C ALA A 4 4.90 8.14 -8.13
N ASP A 5 3.82 8.91 -7.96
CA ASP A 5 3.11 9.51 -9.10
C ASP A 5 3.98 10.51 -9.87
N ARG A 6 4.86 11.23 -9.16
CA ARG A 6 5.82 12.17 -9.77
C ARG A 6 6.92 11.45 -10.54
N THR A 7 7.40 10.30 -10.07
CA THR A 7 8.43 9.54 -10.78
C THR A 7 7.87 8.95 -12.07
N VAL A 8 6.65 8.40 -12.03
CA VAL A 8 5.96 7.90 -13.24
C VAL A 8 5.77 9.02 -14.26
N ALA A 9 5.28 10.19 -13.83
CA ALA A 9 5.09 11.33 -14.72
C ALA A 9 6.40 11.80 -15.38
N LEU A 10 7.51 11.78 -14.64
CA LEU A 10 8.82 12.14 -15.16
C LEU A 10 9.34 11.11 -16.18
N THR A 11 9.19 9.82 -15.91
CA THR A 11 9.60 8.77 -16.86
C THR A 11 8.83 8.86 -18.16
N VAL A 12 7.52 9.06 -18.12
CA VAL A 12 6.69 9.26 -19.33
C VAL A 12 7.16 10.49 -20.13
N GLN A 13 7.52 11.57 -19.45
CA GLN A 13 8.07 12.75 -20.12
C GLN A 13 9.41 12.44 -20.79
N VAL A 14 10.31 11.73 -20.10
CA VAL A 14 11.60 11.34 -20.66
C VAL A 14 11.43 10.42 -21.87
N GLU A 15 10.57 9.40 -21.79
CA GLU A 15 10.26 8.52 -22.93
C GLU A 15 9.77 9.33 -24.13
N GLY A 16 8.81 10.25 -23.93
CA GLY A 16 8.29 11.09 -25.00
C GLY A 16 9.34 12.02 -25.64
N LEU A 17 10.33 12.49 -24.87
CA LEU A 17 11.44 13.27 -25.40
C LEU A 17 12.41 12.40 -26.21
N VAL A 18 12.69 11.17 -25.76
CA VAL A 18 13.53 10.22 -26.51
C VAL A 18 12.86 9.84 -27.83
N ASP A 19 11.55 9.60 -27.83
CA ASP A 19 10.80 9.28 -29.04
C ASP A 19 10.88 10.41 -30.08
N GLN A 20 10.80 11.67 -29.65
CA GLN A 20 10.96 12.83 -30.53
C GLN A 20 12.36 12.90 -31.15
N LEU A 21 13.39 12.59 -30.36
CA LEU A 21 14.77 12.53 -30.87
C LEU A 21 14.90 11.43 -31.93
N GLN A 22 14.35 10.25 -31.65
CA GLN A 22 14.42 9.06 -32.50
C GLN A 22 13.60 9.20 -33.79
N ALA A 23 12.51 9.98 -33.78
CA ALA A 23 11.69 10.29 -34.94
C ALA A 23 12.42 11.10 -36.03
N GLY A 24 13.68 11.49 -35.79
CA GLY A 24 14.56 12.05 -36.80
C GLY A 24 15.18 13.38 -36.45
N ALA A 25 14.91 13.91 -35.25
CA ALA A 25 15.56 15.12 -34.77
C ALA A 25 17.05 14.89 -34.44
N TRP A 26 17.45 13.64 -34.16
CA TRP A 26 18.87 13.28 -33.96
C TRP A 26 19.22 11.91 -34.55
N ARG A 27 20.27 11.89 -35.38
CA ARG A 27 20.74 10.70 -36.14
C ARG A 27 22.28 10.59 -36.13
N GLY A 28 22.78 9.38 -36.42
CA GLY A 28 24.20 9.04 -36.47
C GLY A 28 24.61 8.09 -35.34
N GLY A 29 25.86 7.64 -35.33
CA GLY A 29 26.32 6.60 -34.38
C GLY A 29 26.19 6.99 -32.90
N GLY A 30 26.34 8.29 -32.57
CA GLY A 30 26.10 8.78 -31.21
C GLY A 30 24.62 8.69 -30.80
N ALA A 31 23.70 8.92 -31.74
CA ALA A 31 22.27 8.77 -31.50
C ALA A 31 21.90 7.28 -31.30
N GLU A 32 22.47 6.38 -32.11
CA GLU A 32 22.26 4.94 -31.96
C GLU A 32 22.75 4.41 -30.61
N ALA A 33 23.95 4.81 -30.18
CA ALA A 33 24.48 4.45 -28.86
C ALA A 33 23.61 4.99 -27.73
N PHE A 34 23.17 6.25 -27.82
CA PHE A 34 22.25 6.84 -26.85
C PHE A 34 20.92 6.09 -26.77
N TYR A 35 20.27 5.80 -27.90
CA TYR A 35 19.00 5.06 -27.91
C TYR A 35 19.15 3.64 -27.38
N ALA A 36 20.30 3.00 -27.60
CA ALA A 36 20.61 1.71 -27.00
C ALA A 36 20.72 1.82 -25.47
N GLU A 37 21.47 2.78 -24.94
CA GLU A 37 21.56 3.00 -23.48
C GLU A 37 20.19 3.32 -22.85
N MET A 38 19.39 4.15 -23.52
CA MET A 38 18.04 4.47 -23.07
C MET A 38 17.16 3.23 -22.96
N ARG A 39 17.13 2.41 -24.00
CA ARG A 39 16.30 1.19 -24.06
C ARG A 39 16.81 0.08 -23.13
N ASP A 40 18.12 -0.11 -23.05
CA ASP A 40 18.70 -1.31 -22.47
C ASP A 40 19.07 -1.12 -20.99
N LEU A 41 19.28 0.13 -20.55
CA LEU A 41 19.71 0.44 -19.18
C LEU A 41 18.83 1.47 -18.49
N ILE A 42 18.66 2.65 -19.07
CA ILE A 42 18.09 3.80 -18.35
C ILE A 42 16.59 3.62 -18.11
N LEU A 43 15.78 3.44 -19.17
CA LEU A 43 14.32 3.29 -19.04
C LEU A 43 13.93 2.05 -18.20
N PRO A 44 14.57 0.88 -18.37
CA PRO A 44 14.32 -0.26 -17.49
C PRO A 44 14.61 0.04 -16.01
N THR A 45 15.66 0.82 -15.71
CA THR A 45 16.02 1.19 -14.34
C THR A 45 14.99 2.15 -13.74
N LEU A 46 14.49 3.11 -14.51
CA LEU A 46 13.42 4.02 -14.07
C LEU A 46 12.11 3.27 -13.76
N ARG A 47 11.73 2.29 -14.59
CA ARG A 47 10.55 1.45 -14.33
C ARG A 47 10.69 0.63 -13.06
N ARG A 48 11.86 0.02 -12.82
CA ARG A 48 12.13 -0.70 -11.55
C ARG A 48 12.04 0.21 -10.33
N LEU A 49 12.47 1.47 -10.46
CA LEU A 49 12.34 2.46 -9.39
C LEU A 49 10.87 2.77 -9.11
N GLU A 50 10.04 2.96 -10.14
CA GLU A 50 8.60 3.15 -9.99
C GLU A 50 7.95 1.97 -9.26
N ASP A 51 8.21 0.74 -9.70
CA ASP A 51 7.69 -0.48 -9.08
C ASP A 51 8.06 -0.55 -7.59
N THR A 52 9.31 -0.23 -7.27
CA THR A 52 9.82 -0.25 -5.89
C THR A 52 9.11 0.79 -5.01
N LEU A 53 8.90 1.99 -5.54
CA LEU A 53 8.21 3.07 -4.82
C LEU A 53 6.72 2.76 -4.62
N GLN A 54 6.08 2.15 -5.61
CA GLN A 54 4.70 1.68 -5.49
C GLN A 54 4.59 0.59 -4.40
N PHE A 55 5.45 -0.42 -4.46
CA PHE A 55 5.48 -1.50 -3.47
C PHE A 55 5.68 -0.98 -2.05
N ALA A 56 6.63 -0.06 -1.85
CA ALA A 56 6.88 0.56 -0.56
C ALA A 56 5.66 1.37 -0.06
N GLY A 57 4.97 2.06 -0.97
CA GLY A 57 3.73 2.78 -0.68
C GLY A 57 2.61 1.86 -0.22
N GLU A 58 2.38 0.76 -0.93
CA GLU A 58 1.39 -0.25 -0.57
C GLU A 58 1.68 -0.89 0.79
N GLY A 59 2.95 -1.25 1.04
CA GLY A 59 3.37 -1.81 2.32
C GLY A 59 3.13 -0.85 3.48
N THR A 60 3.48 0.43 3.31
CA THR A 60 3.26 1.47 4.33
C THR A 60 1.77 1.71 4.58
N GLY A 61 0.95 1.71 3.52
CA GLY A 61 -0.51 1.85 3.63
C GLY A 61 -1.15 0.71 4.42
N LYS A 62 -0.71 -0.53 4.19
CA LYS A 62 -1.17 -1.71 4.95
C LYS A 62 -0.81 -1.60 6.44
N ILE A 63 0.43 -1.21 6.75
CA ILE A 63 0.87 -1.01 8.14
C ILE A 63 0.01 0.06 8.83
N HIS A 64 -0.23 1.19 8.16
CA HIS A 64 -1.05 2.26 8.71
C HIS A 64 -2.48 1.79 9.01
N HIS A 65 -3.07 1.00 8.11
CA HIS A 65 -4.42 0.46 8.30
C HIS A 65 -4.49 -0.47 9.51
N ILE A 66 -3.57 -1.44 9.60
CA ILE A 66 -3.50 -2.38 10.73
C ILE A 66 -3.35 -1.64 12.06
N LEU A 67 -2.48 -0.63 12.10
CA LEU A 67 -2.26 0.16 13.31
C LEU A 67 -3.53 0.91 13.72
N ARG A 68 -4.22 1.55 12.76
CA ARG A 68 -5.46 2.27 13.01
C ARG A 68 -6.58 1.35 13.50
N GLU A 69 -6.73 0.17 12.92
CA GLU A 69 -7.72 -0.82 13.37
C GLU A 69 -7.44 -1.30 14.80
N ALA A 70 -6.17 -1.56 15.12
CA ALA A 70 -5.76 -1.93 16.47
C ALA A 70 -6.02 -0.81 17.49
N GLU A 71 -5.75 0.44 17.12
CA GLU A 71 -6.08 1.62 17.94
C GLU A 71 -7.59 1.77 18.15
N GLU A 72 -8.41 1.57 17.12
CA GLU A 72 -9.87 1.66 17.20
C GLU A 72 -10.47 0.54 18.07
N GLU A 73 -9.95 -0.68 18.00
CA GLU A 73 -10.33 -1.79 18.89
C GLU A 73 -9.95 -1.49 20.34
N ALA A 74 -8.72 -1.05 20.58
CA ALA A 74 -8.28 -0.70 21.93
C ALA A 74 -9.10 0.46 22.53
N ALA A 75 -9.40 1.49 21.73
CA ALA A 75 -10.19 2.63 22.16
C ALA A 75 -11.63 2.24 22.55
N ARG A 76 -12.23 1.23 21.91
CA ARG A 76 -13.58 0.73 22.25
C ARG A 76 -13.67 0.21 23.68
N LEU A 77 -12.60 -0.38 24.20
CA LEU A 77 -12.51 -0.82 25.61
C LEU A 77 -12.59 0.37 26.58
N PHE A 78 -12.00 1.51 26.22
CA PHE A 78 -11.98 2.71 27.06
C PHE A 78 -13.21 3.61 26.89
N ARG A 79 -13.92 3.52 25.75
CA ARG A 79 -15.18 4.25 25.51
C ARG A 79 -16.41 3.63 26.18
N GLY A 80 -16.25 2.52 26.90
CA GLY A 80 -17.35 1.83 27.57
C GLY A 80 -18.32 1.10 26.62
N GLU A 81 -17.95 0.96 25.35
CA GLU A 81 -18.73 0.22 24.33
C GLU A 81 -18.63 -1.29 24.55
N VAL A 82 -17.59 -1.76 25.25
CA VAL A 82 -17.43 -3.15 25.68
C VAL A 82 -17.77 -3.24 27.18
N SER A 83 -19.02 -3.58 27.49
CA SER A 83 -19.45 -3.85 28.87
C SER A 83 -19.08 -5.30 29.27
N PRO A 84 -18.39 -5.55 30.40
CA PRO A 84 -18.01 -6.91 30.84
C PRO A 84 -19.20 -7.86 31.05
N LEU A 85 -20.42 -7.32 31.09
CA LEU A 85 -21.66 -8.05 31.30
C LEU A 85 -22.22 -8.73 30.04
N ASN A 86 -21.56 -8.68 28.88
CA ASN A 86 -21.98 -9.43 27.69
C ASN A 86 -21.13 -10.68 27.38
N LEU A 87 -19.99 -10.87 28.07
CA LEU A 87 -19.09 -12.00 27.87
C LEU A 87 -19.50 -13.29 28.61
N TRP A 88 -20.38 -13.20 29.62
CA TRP A 88 -20.87 -14.37 30.38
C TRP A 88 -22.13 -15.01 29.76
N SER A 89 -22.72 -14.41 28.72
CA SER A 89 -23.97 -14.90 28.09
C SER A 89 -23.72 -16.00 27.05
N THR A 90 -22.52 -16.09 26.49
CA THR A 90 -22.20 -17.02 25.38
C THR A 90 -21.41 -18.26 25.78
N MET A 91 -21.02 -18.42 27.06
CA MET A 91 -20.25 -19.59 27.50
C MET A 91 -20.98 -20.39 28.59
N ILE A 92 -21.38 -21.61 28.19
CA ILE A 92 -21.88 -22.75 28.97
C ILE A 92 -23.41 -22.84 29.14
N PRO A 93 -24.11 -23.73 28.40
CA PRO A 93 -25.43 -24.19 28.80
C PRO A 93 -25.26 -25.23 29.92
N CYS A 94 -25.23 -24.80 31.18
CA CYS A 94 -25.42 -25.71 32.30
C CYS A 94 -26.92 -26.04 32.41
N ARG A 95 -27.31 -27.12 31.76
CA ARG A 95 -28.49 -27.91 32.14
C ARG A 95 -28.26 -28.42 33.56
N ASP A 96 -28.91 -27.81 34.55
CA ASP A 96 -29.71 -28.52 35.56
C ASP A 96 -30.15 -27.59 36.71
N ASN A 97 -31.48 -27.45 36.81
CA ASN A 97 -32.29 -27.57 38.02
C ASN A 97 -31.69 -27.01 39.34
N ALA A 98 -31.96 -25.75 39.65
CA ALA A 98 -31.86 -25.25 41.01
C ALA A 98 -33.11 -24.44 41.40
N ARG A 99 -33.89 -25.05 42.29
CA ARG A 99 -35.03 -24.50 43.02
C ARG A 99 -34.68 -23.15 43.65
N VAL A 100 -35.59 -22.19 43.46
CA VAL A 100 -35.68 -20.95 44.24
C VAL A 100 -35.93 -21.31 45.71
N VAL A 101 -35.04 -20.87 46.61
CA VAL A 101 -35.39 -20.67 48.03
C VAL A 101 -34.95 -19.25 48.40
N ARG A 102 -35.95 -18.40 48.65
CA ARG A 102 -35.77 -17.09 49.29
C ARG A 102 -35.47 -17.28 50.77
N PHE A 103 -34.55 -16.47 51.28
CA PHE A 103 -34.61 -15.92 52.63
C PHE A 103 -34.57 -14.41 52.51
#